data_AF-A0A2V7WJV8-F1
#
_entry.id   AF-A0A2V7WJV8-F1
#
_cell.length_a   1.000
_cell.length_b   1.000
_cell.length_c   1.000
_cell.angle_alpha   90.00
_cell.angle_beta   90.00
_cell.angle_gamma   90.00
#
_symmetry.space_group_name_H-M   'P 1'
#
loop_
_entity.id
_entity.type
_entity.pdbx_description
1 polymer ?
#
loop_
_entity_poly.entity_id
_entity_poly.type
_entity_poly.pdbx_seq_one_letter_code
_entity_poly.pdbx_strand_id
1 'polypeptide(L)'
;MNGETDVAAPHALERFQRPALFLGAGALAVCAIGAFFAPAQFFRSYLSAYLFWTGIALGCMAVAMLNHVTGGAWGLQIRRPLESATSTLPLMLLLFLPILFGARKIYEWADPARVAQDPV
;
A
#
# COMPACT_ATOMS: atom_id res chain seq x y z
N MET A 1 8.28 45.36 10.43
CA MET A 1 8.37 44.40 11.55
C MET A 1 8.23 43.03 10.91
N ASN A 2 9.37 42.47 10.51
CA ASN A 2 9.47 41.24 9.72
C ASN A 2 9.21 40.06 10.65
N GLY A 3 8.26 39.21 10.28
CA GLY A 3 7.83 38.04 11.03
C GLY A 3 7.73 36.82 10.12
N GLU A 4 8.73 36.64 9.25
CA GLU A 4 9.07 35.35 8.65
C GLU A 4 9.50 34.39 9.77
N THR A 5 8.54 33.79 10.46
CA THR A 5 8.76 32.52 11.15
C THR A 5 8.42 31.40 10.18
N ASP A 6 9.37 31.19 9.27
CA ASP A 6 9.91 29.87 8.97
C ASP A 6 8.90 28.70 9.01
N VAL A 7 8.10 28.59 7.95
CA VAL A 7 7.37 27.36 7.59
C VAL A 7 8.36 26.35 6.98
N ALA A 8 9.47 26.03 7.66
CA ALA A 8 10.56 25.17 7.16
C ALA A 8 10.28 23.65 7.27
N ALA A 9 9.03 23.21 7.07
CA ALA A 9 8.70 21.78 7.00
C ALA A 9 8.64 21.14 5.59
N PRO A 10 8.41 21.85 4.45
CA PRO A 10 8.24 21.16 3.17
C PRO A 10 9.55 20.57 2.61
N HIS A 11 10.68 21.26 2.77
CA HIS A 11 11.92 20.90 2.07
C HIS A 11 12.53 19.56 2.49
N ALA A 12 12.39 19.16 3.75
CA ALA A 12 12.96 17.89 4.23
C ALA A 12 12.18 16.68 3.69
N LEU A 13 10.85 16.75 3.65
CA LEU A 13 10.00 15.66 3.16
C LEU A 13 10.00 15.58 1.63
N GLU A 14 9.99 16.72 0.93
CA GLU A 14 10.09 16.77 -0.54
C GLU A 14 11.36 16.09 -1.06
N ARG A 15 12.47 16.23 -0.32
CA ARG A 15 13.75 15.59 -0.63
C ARG A 15 13.65 14.06 -0.65
N PHE A 16 12.80 13.46 0.18
CA PHE A 16 12.59 12.01 0.21
C PHE A 16 11.42 11.54 -0.65
N GLN A 17 10.39 12.39 -0.81
CA GLN A 17 9.21 12.07 -1.62
C GLN A 17 9.57 11.89 -3.10
N ARG A 18 10.34 12.81 -3.68
CA ARG A 18 10.76 12.73 -5.10
C ARG A 18 11.52 11.44 -5.44
N PRO A 19 12.63 11.08 -4.76
CA PRO A 19 13.34 9.85 -5.06
C PRO A 19 12.50 8.61 -4.78
N ALA A 20 11.65 8.61 -3.73
CA ALA A 20 10.74 7.49 -3.46
C ALA A 20 9.73 7.28 -4.60
N LEU A 21 9.18 8.36 -5.17
CA LEU A 21 8.29 8.29 -6.33
C LEU A 21 9.01 7.76 -7.57
N PHE A 22 10.24 8.21 -7.84
CA PHE A 22 11.02 7.70 -8.97
C PHE A 22 11.39 6.23 -8.80
N LEU A 23 11.81 5.83 -7.59
CA LEU A 23 12.08 4.42 -7.25
C LEU A 23 10.81 3.57 -7.40
N GLY A 24 9.68 4.05 -6.90
CA GLY A 24 8.40 3.37 -7.01
C GLY A 24 7.94 3.21 -8.47
N ALA A 25 8.08 4.28 -9.27
CA ALA A 25 7.77 4.25 -10.70
C ALA A 25 8.70 3.29 -11.47
N GLY A 26 10.00 3.32 -11.16
CA GLY A 26 10.97 2.39 -11.73
C GLY A 26 10.67 0.93 -11.37
N ALA A 27 10.35 0.66 -10.10
CA ALA A 27 9.96 -0.67 -9.65
C ALA A 27 8.66 -1.15 -10.30
N LEU A 28 7.68 -0.26 -10.51
CA LEU A 28 6.45 -0.54 -11.26
C LEU A 28 6.75 -0.88 -12.73
N ALA A 29 7.68 -0.18 -13.38
CA ALA A 29 8.09 -0.49 -14.74
C ALA A 29 8.75 -1.87 -14.83
N VAL A 30 9.65 -2.21 -13.89
CA VAL A 30 10.26 -3.55 -13.81
C VAL A 30 9.21 -4.63 -13.54
N CYS A 31 8.22 -4.35 -12.67
CA CYS A 31 7.09 -5.22 -12.43
C CYS A 31 6.26 -5.46 -13.70
N ALA A 32 6.00 -4.40 -14.48
CA ALA A 32 5.28 -4.52 -15.75
C ALA A 32 6.04 -5.43 -16.74
N ILE A 33 7.38 -5.31 -16.82
CA ILE A 33 8.22 -6.21 -17.60
C ILE A 33 8.08 -7.66 -17.11
N GLY A 34 8.19 -7.88 -15.80
CA GLY A 34 8.03 -9.21 -15.18
C GLY A 34 6.66 -9.86 -15.44
N ALA A 35 5.60 -9.06 -15.53
CA ALA A 35 4.26 -9.54 -15.85
C ALA A 35 4.15 -10.16 -17.26
N PHE A 36 4.97 -9.72 -18.22
CA PHE A 36 5.01 -10.30 -19.57
C PHE A 36 5.83 -11.60 -19.64
N PHE A 37 6.96 -11.69 -18.94
CA PHE A 37 7.85 -12.86 -19.01
C PHE A 37 7.44 -14.01 -18.10
N ALA A 38 6.94 -13.71 -16.89
CA ALA A 38 6.64 -14.71 -15.87
C ALA A 38 5.37 -14.34 -15.09
N PRO A 39 4.18 -14.37 -15.71
CA PRO A 39 2.96 -13.85 -15.12
C PRO A 39 2.57 -14.54 -13.80
N ALA A 40 2.77 -15.86 -13.69
CA ALA A 40 2.44 -16.59 -12.46
C ALA A 40 3.32 -16.15 -11.27
N GLN A 41 4.63 -15.99 -11.50
CA GLN A 41 5.56 -15.53 -10.47
C GLN A 41 5.29 -14.07 -10.10
N PHE A 42 5.01 -13.23 -11.10
CA PHE A 42 4.64 -11.83 -10.91
C PHE A 42 3.46 -11.71 -9.94
N PHE A 43 2.34 -12.39 -10.22
CA PHE A 43 1.14 -12.27 -9.38
C PHE A 43 1.34 -12.80 -7.95
N ARG A 44 2.12 -13.87 -7.75
CA ARG A 44 2.47 -14.36 -6.40
C ARG A 44 3.29 -13.35 -5.61
N SER A 45 4.38 -12.86 -6.18
CA SER A 45 5.23 -11.87 -5.52
C SER A 45 4.51 -10.53 -5.31
N TYR A 46 3.68 -10.12 -6.28
CA TYR A 46 2.88 -8.90 -6.19
C TYR A 46 1.86 -8.97 -5.06
N LEU A 47 1.12 -10.09 -4.93
CA LEU A 47 0.16 -10.25 -3.84
C LEU A 47 0.85 -10.15 -2.47
N SER A 48 2.01 -10.79 -2.28
CA SER A 48 2.76 -10.72 -1.02
C SER A 48 3.18 -9.28 -0.69
N ALA A 49 3.69 -8.54 -1.67
CA ALA A 49 4.05 -7.13 -1.48
C ALA A 49 2.82 -6.26 -1.18
N TYR A 50 1.72 -6.48 -1.90
CA TYR A 50 0.46 -5.77 -1.71
C TYR A 50 -0.09 -5.97 -0.28
N LEU A 51 -0.12 -7.22 0.20
CA LEU A 51 -0.58 -7.55 1.55
C LEU A 51 0.31 -6.91 2.63
N PHE A 52 1.62 -6.89 2.43
CA PHE A 52 2.55 -6.25 3.36
C PHE A 52 2.26 -4.76 3.52
N TRP A 53 2.20 -4.01 2.41
CA TRP A 53 1.98 -2.55 2.46
C TRP A 53 0.56 -2.18 2.90
N THR A 54 -0.44 -2.92 2.44
CA THR A 54 -1.84 -2.72 2.87
C THR A 54 -2.01 -3.03 4.35
N GLY A 55 -1.35 -4.09 4.85
CA GLY A 55 -1.35 -4.46 6.27
C GLY A 55 -0.77 -3.37 7.16
N ILE A 56 0.30 -2.70 6.74
CA ILE A 56 0.86 -1.54 7.45
C ILE A 56 -0.17 -0.40 7.53
N ALA A 57 -0.77 -0.03 6.40
CA ALA A 57 -1.76 1.06 6.35
C ALA A 57 -2.98 0.77 7.23
N LEU A 58 -3.52 -0.46 7.15
CA LEU A 58 -4.64 -0.91 7.99
C LEU A 58 -4.25 -1.00 9.47
N GLY A 59 -3.04 -1.46 9.79
CA GLY A 59 -2.52 -1.50 11.15
C GLY A 59 -2.43 -0.11 11.77
N CYS A 60 -1.91 0.87 11.03
CA CYS A 60 -1.88 2.27 11.45
C CYS A 60 -3.30 2.83 11.68
N MET A 61 -4.25 2.51 10.80
CA MET A 61 -5.64 2.90 10.96
C MET A 61 -6.27 2.30 12.23
N ALA A 62 -6.03 1.02 12.49
CA ALA A 62 -6.53 0.35 13.70
C ALA A 62 -5.97 0.97 14.99
N VAL A 63 -4.67 1.27 15.03
CA VAL A 63 -4.05 1.94 16.18
C VAL A 63 -4.56 3.38 16.33
N ALA A 64 -4.83 4.08 15.23
CA ALA A 64 -5.41 5.42 15.27
C ALA A 64 -6.82 5.38 15.87
N MET A 65 -7.67 4.45 15.40
CA MET A 65 -9.02 4.23 15.97
C MET A 65 -8.97 3.87 17.45
N LEU A 66 -8.04 3.00 17.86
CA LEU A 66 -7.86 2.63 19.27
C LEU A 66 -7.50 3.84 20.13
N ASN A 67 -6.62 4.72 19.65
CA ASN A 67 -6.28 5.97 20.33
C ASN A 67 -7.49 6.91 20.47
N HIS A 68 -8.34 7.00 19.45
CA HIS A 68 -9.56 7.79 19.50
C HIS A 68 -10.57 7.27 20.53
N VAL A 69 -10.67 5.94 20.70
CA VAL A 69 -11.56 5.32 21.68
C VAL A 69 -11.03 5.45 23.11
N THR A 70 -9.72 5.27 23.31
CA THR A 70 -9.12 5.21 24.64
C THR A 70 -8.76 6.58 25.22
N GLY A 71 -8.64 7.63 24.38
CA GLY A 71 -8.26 8.98 24.83
C GLY A 71 -6.82 9.09 25.34
N GLY A 72 -5.94 8.15 24.98
CA GLY A 72 -4.57 8.09 25.49
C GLY A 72 -3.69 9.24 24.98
N ALA A 73 -3.10 10.00 25.90
CA ALA A 73 -2.21 11.13 25.56
C ALA A 73 -0.95 10.72 24.76
N TRP A 74 -0.53 9.46 24.87
CA TRP A 74 0.61 8.89 24.12
C TRP A 74 0.37 8.86 22.60
N GLY A 75 -0.89 8.89 22.17
CA GLY A 75 -1.26 8.93 20.75
C GLY A 75 -0.86 10.23 20.06
N LEU A 76 -0.69 11.34 20.79
CA LEU A 76 -0.44 12.67 20.21
C LEU A 76 0.85 12.72 19.38
N GLN A 77 1.91 12.05 19.82
CA GLN A 77 3.21 12.02 19.18
C GLN A 77 3.19 11.17 17.90
N ILE A 78 2.44 10.06 17.90
CA ILE A 78 2.40 9.12 16.78
C ILE A 78 1.25 9.40 15.80
N ARG A 79 0.33 10.30 16.16
CA ARG A 79 -0.87 10.62 15.37
C ARG A 79 -0.55 11.03 13.93
N ARG A 80 0.42 11.92 13.74
CA ARG A 80 0.81 12.41 12.40
C ARG A 80 1.35 11.28 11.50
N PRO A 81 2.30 10.43 11.95
CA PRO A 81 2.70 9.24 11.20
C PRO A 81 1.54 8.29 10.88
N LEU A 82 0.65 8.02 11.84
CA LEU A 82 -0.48 7.11 11.67
C LEU A 82 -1.50 7.64 10.65
N GLU A 83 -1.84 8.93 10.72
CA GLU A 83 -2.71 9.60 9.75
C GLU A 83 -2.06 9.62 8.36
N SER A 84 -0.75 9.86 8.28
CA SER A 84 0.00 9.82 7.01
C SER A 84 0.00 8.42 6.39
N ALA A 85 0.19 7.37 7.18
CA ALA A 85 0.18 5.99 6.70
C ALA A 85 -1.23 5.56 6.28
N THR A 86 -2.27 5.94 7.04
CA THR A 86 -3.67 5.65 6.70
C THR A 86 -4.09 6.36 5.41
N SER A 87 -3.54 7.55 5.15
CA SER A 87 -3.80 8.31 3.92
C SER A 87 -3.25 7.64 2.65
N THR A 88 -2.48 6.55 2.77
CA THR A 88 -2.03 5.74 1.63
C THR A 88 -3.07 4.71 1.16
N LEU A 89 -4.17 4.50 1.91
CA LEU A 89 -5.22 3.54 1.55
C LEU A 89 -5.86 3.79 0.16
N PRO A 90 -6.16 5.03 -0.27
CA PRO A 90 -6.66 5.27 -1.63
C PRO A 90 -5.65 4.86 -2.72
N LEU A 91 -4.36 5.02 -2.46
CA LEU A 91 -3.31 4.56 -3.37
C LEU A 91 -3.25 3.03 -3.39
N MET A 92 -3.35 2.36 -2.23
CA MET A 92 -3.43 0.90 -2.17
C MET A 92 -4.66 0.37 -2.91
N LEU A 93 -5.79 1.06 -2.83
CA LEU A 93 -7.00 0.71 -3.59
C LEU A 93 -6.75 0.75 -5.11
N LEU A 94 -6.00 1.75 -5.61
CA LEU A 94 -5.61 1.80 -7.01
C LEU A 94 -4.65 0.66 -7.38
N LEU A 95 -3.71 0.34 -6.49
CA LEU A 95 -2.78 -0.79 -6.66
C LEU A 95 -3.47 -2.16 -6.50
N PHE A 96 -4.75 -2.22 -6.12
CA PHE A 96 -5.50 -3.47 -6.11
C PHE A 96 -5.91 -3.94 -7.53
N LEU A 97 -5.95 -3.03 -8.51
CA LEU A 97 -6.43 -3.34 -9.87
C LEU A 97 -5.75 -4.56 -10.51
N PRO A 98 -4.41 -4.70 -10.50
CA PRO A 98 -3.74 -5.87 -11.07
C PRO A 98 -4.19 -7.19 -10.43
N ILE A 99 -4.47 -7.21 -9.13
CA ILE A 99 -4.95 -8.42 -8.43
C ILE A 99 -6.33 -8.81 -8.93
N LEU A 100 -7.22 -7.83 -9.15
CA LEU A 100 -8.56 -8.09 -9.68
C LEU A 100 -8.52 -8.77 -11.05
N PHE A 101 -7.64 -8.32 -11.95
CA PHE A 101 -7.45 -8.95 -13.26
C PHE A 101 -6.71 -10.29 -13.18
N GLY A 102 -5.82 -10.46 -12.19
CA GLY A 102 -5.06 -11.68 -11.94
C GLY A 102 -5.77 -12.74 -11.10
N ALA A 103 -6.99 -12.49 -10.62
CA ALA A 103 -7.66 -13.30 -9.60
C ALA A 103 -7.72 -14.79 -9.94
N ARG A 104 -8.06 -15.15 -11.18
CA ARG A 104 -8.11 -16.55 -11.65
C ARG A 104 -6.76 -17.27 -11.64
N LYS A 105 -5.65 -16.53 -11.71
CA LYS A 105 -4.29 -17.10 -11.68
C LYS A 105 -3.75 -17.24 -10.26
N ILE A 106 -4.26 -16.44 -9.34
CA ILE A 106 -3.81 -16.37 -7.94
C ILE A 106 -4.62 -17.33 -7.07
N TYR A 107 -5.92 -17.40 -7.30
CA TYR A 107 -6.87 -18.09 -6.45
C TYR A 107 -7.45 -19.30 -7.17
N GLU A 108 -7.21 -20.49 -6.62
CA GLU A 108 -7.69 -21.74 -7.22
C GLU A 108 -9.23 -21.81 -7.27
N TRP A 109 -9.91 -21.27 -6.26
CA TRP A 109 -11.37 -21.16 -6.23
C TRP A 109 -11.95 -20.22 -7.30
N ALA A 110 -11.13 -19.36 -7.89
CA ALA A 110 -11.56 -18.45 -8.95
C ALA A 110 -11.43 -19.08 -10.35
N ASP A 111 -10.83 -20.27 -10.46
CA ASP A 111 -10.71 -21.03 -11.72
C ASP A 111 -11.94 -21.94 -11.92
N PRO A 112 -12.84 -21.61 -12.88
CA PRO A 112 -14.04 -22.41 -13.13
C PRO A 112 -13.75 -23.85 -13.53
N ALA A 113 -12.60 -24.10 -14.19
CA ALA A 113 -12.23 -25.45 -14.63
C ALA A 113 -11.84 -26.35 -13.46
N ARG A 114 -11.18 -25.78 -12.44
CA ARG A 114 -10.85 -26.47 -11.18
C ARG A 114 -12.10 -26.73 -10.34
N VAL A 115 -12.95 -25.73 -10.18
CA VAL A 115 -14.20 -25.85 -9.40
C VAL A 115 -15.15 -26.89 -10.00
N ALA A 116 -15.23 -26.99 -11.33
CA ALA A 116 -16.09 -27.97 -11.99
C ALA A 116 -15.63 -29.43 -11.80
N GLN A 117 -14.38 -29.66 -11.38
CA GLN A 117 -13.82 -30.99 -11.12
C GLN A 117 -13.89 -31.39 -9.63
N ASP A 118 -14.33 -30.48 -8.76
CA ASP A 118 -14.40 -30.72 -7.32
C ASP A 118 -15.61 -31.64 -7.02
N PRO A 119 -15.41 -32.82 -6.40
CA PRO A 119 -16.51 -33.70 -6.02
C PRO A 119 -17.32 -33.05 -4.89
N VAL A 120 -18.56 -32.66 -5.19
CA VAL A 120 -19.55 -32.15 -4.22
C VAL A 120 -20.08 -33.22 -3.29
#